data_AF-A0A7U9N305-F1
#
_entry.id   AF-A0A7U9N305-F1
#
_cell.length_a   1.000
_cell.length_b   1.000
_cell.length_c   1.000
_cell.angle_alpha   90.00
_cell.angle_beta   90.00
_cell.angle_gamma   90.00
#
_symmetry.space_group_name_H-M   'P 1'
#
loop_
_entity.id
_entity.type
_entity.pdbx_description
1 polymer ?
#
loop_
_entity_poly.entity_id
_entity_poly.type
_entity_poly.pdbx_seq_one_letter_code
_entity_poly.pdbx_strand_id
1 'polypeptide(L)'
;MVEKIKGLMKKYEEMIAYLVVGVLTTLVSWGAMFLASWLLFGNPLHPTPFENAVMSAVNWVAGVTFAYFTNRRFVFKSHEPMLQEIPKFVLSRVSTLILDLVVRQVFGMMGINTYITTFVSAVLVFIGNYVMSKLLVFRKGKQQKINIEVNNIVNNIEVNKKDK
;
A
#
# COMPACT_ATOMS: atom_id res chain seq x y z
N MET A 1 -18.56 7.99 25.77
CA MET A 1 -17.97 6.63 25.65
C MET A 1 -18.06 6.09 24.21
N VAL A 2 -19.23 6.20 23.56
CA VAL A 2 -19.46 5.81 22.16
C VAL A 2 -18.54 6.53 21.16
N GLU A 3 -18.22 7.81 21.37
CA GLU A 3 -17.32 8.57 20.49
C GLU A 3 -15.86 8.10 20.54
N LYS A 4 -15.34 7.69 21.71
CA LYS A 4 -14.00 7.08 21.84
C LYS A 4 -13.92 5.73 21.13
N ILE A 5 -14.99 4.93 21.19
CA ILE A 5 -15.09 3.64 20.50
C ILE A 5 -15.19 3.83 18.98
N LYS A 6 -16.00 4.79 18.50
CA LYS A 6 -16.05 5.18 17.08
C LYS A 6 -14.70 5.70 16.58
N GLY A 7 -13.98 6.47 17.39
CA GLY A 7 -12.64 6.96 17.06
C GLY A 7 -11.60 5.83 16.94
N LEU A 8 -11.64 4.84 17.82
CA LEU A 8 -10.77 3.66 17.74
C LEU A 8 -11.11 2.77 16.54
N MET A 9 -12.39 2.48 16.30
CA MET A 9 -12.81 1.71 15.12
C MET A 9 -12.34 2.35 13.82
N LYS A 10 -12.45 3.69 13.71
CA LYS A 10 -11.97 4.43 12.52
C LYS A 10 -10.45 4.39 12.36
N LYS A 11 -9.70 4.24 13.45
CA LYS A 11 -8.23 4.10 13.44
C LYS A 11 -7.79 2.73 12.94
N TYR A 12 -8.50 1.67 13.35
CA TYR A 12 -8.21 0.30 12.91
C TYR A 12 -8.83 -0.04 11.56
N GLU A 13 -9.93 0.61 11.14
CA GLU A 13 -10.55 0.45 9.82
C GLU A 13 -9.52 0.61 8.70
N GLU A 14 -8.67 1.63 8.78
CA GLU A 14 -7.62 1.89 7.79
C GLU A 14 -6.59 0.74 7.75
N MET A 15 -6.15 0.24 8.90
CA MET A 15 -5.14 -0.84 8.96
C MET A 15 -5.73 -2.19 8.53
N ILE A 16 -6.97 -2.48 8.90
CA ILE A 16 -7.69 -3.68 8.48
C ILE A 16 -7.94 -3.63 6.97
N ALA A 17 -8.39 -2.49 6.43
CA ALA A 17 -8.55 -2.30 5.00
C ALA A 17 -7.21 -2.46 4.25
N TYR A 18 -6.11 -1.94 4.81
CA TYR A 18 -4.77 -2.11 4.23
C TYR A 18 -4.34 -3.57 4.19
N LEU A 19 -4.63 -4.35 5.24
CA LEU A 19 -4.37 -5.79 5.27
C LEU A 19 -5.20 -6.54 4.22
N VAL A 20 -6.51 -6.27 4.13
CA VAL A 20 -7.41 -6.90 3.14
C VAL A 20 -6.96 -6.56 1.72
N VAL A 21 -6.63 -5.29 1.47
CA VAL A 21 -6.09 -4.84 0.18
C VAL A 21 -4.74 -5.51 -0.09
N GLY A 22 -3.90 -5.72 0.92
CA GLY A 22 -2.66 -6.46 0.82
C GLY A 22 -2.88 -7.89 0.31
N VAL A 23 -3.82 -8.63 0.93
CA VAL A 23 -4.18 -9.99 0.51
C VAL A 23 -4.70 -10.02 -0.93
N LEU A 24 -5.62 -9.11 -1.28
CA LEU A 24 -6.13 -8.98 -2.65
C LEU A 24 -5.00 -8.64 -3.65
N THR A 25 -4.06 -7.78 -3.26
CA THR A 25 -2.90 -7.43 -4.09
C THR A 25 -2.07 -8.65 -4.40
N THR A 26 -1.82 -9.51 -3.41
CA THR A 26 -1.07 -10.76 -3.61
C THR A 26 -1.79 -11.71 -4.57
N LEU A 27 -3.12 -11.84 -4.45
CA LEU A 27 -3.90 -12.68 -5.37
C LEU A 27 -3.83 -12.17 -6.82
N VAL A 28 -3.95 -10.85 -7.01
CA VAL A 28 -3.85 -10.23 -8.33
C VAL A 28 -2.43 -10.33 -8.88
N SER A 29 -1.41 -10.10 -8.06
CA SER A 29 -0.01 -10.15 -8.49
C SER A 29 0.40 -11.57 -8.90
N TRP A 30 0.04 -12.58 -8.10
CA TRP A 30 0.27 -13.99 -8.42
C TRP A 30 -0.56 -14.43 -9.63
N GLY A 31 -1.83 -14.02 -9.73
CA GLY A 31 -2.66 -14.27 -10.90
C GLY A 31 -2.01 -13.75 -12.19
N ALA A 32 -1.53 -12.50 -12.17
CA ALA A 32 -0.82 -11.90 -13.31
C ALA A 32 0.49 -12.64 -13.64
N MET A 33 1.24 -13.04 -12.61
CA MET A 33 2.46 -13.82 -12.77
C MET A 33 2.20 -15.18 -13.42
N PHE A 34 1.20 -15.93 -12.95
CA PHE A 34 0.83 -17.23 -13.50
C PHE A 34 0.28 -17.10 -14.93
N LEU A 35 -0.54 -16.08 -15.20
CA LEU A 35 -1.01 -15.78 -16.55
C LEU A 35 0.14 -15.47 -17.51
N ALA A 36 1.11 -14.65 -17.07
CA ALA A 36 2.29 -14.35 -17.88
C ALA A 36 3.17 -15.59 -18.09
N SER A 37 3.35 -16.42 -17.06
CA SER A 37 4.08 -17.69 -17.16
C SER A 37 3.44 -18.63 -18.20
N TRP A 38 2.11 -18.76 -18.18
CA TRP A 38 1.37 -19.58 -19.12
C TRP A 38 1.40 -19.02 -20.55
N LEU A 39 1.13 -17.71 -20.71
CA LEU A 39 0.99 -17.08 -22.03
C LEU A 39 2.33 -16.90 -22.75
N LEU A 40 3.39 -16.52 -22.03
CA LEU A 40 4.68 -16.17 -22.63
C LEU A 40 5.63 -17.37 -22.71
N PHE A 41 5.54 -18.32 -21.78
CA PHE A 41 6.53 -19.38 -21.61
C PHE A 41 5.95 -20.79 -21.53
N GLY A 42 4.62 -20.95 -21.64
CA GLY A 42 3.97 -22.27 -21.62
C GLY A 42 4.04 -22.97 -20.26
N ASN A 43 4.18 -22.22 -19.17
CA ASN A 43 4.29 -22.72 -17.78
C ASN A 43 5.52 -23.64 -17.56
N PRO A 44 6.75 -23.10 -17.65
CA PRO A 44 7.96 -23.88 -17.48
C PRO A 44 8.10 -24.39 -16.03
N LEU A 45 8.42 -25.68 -15.87
CA LEU A 45 8.71 -26.29 -14.56
C LEU A 45 10.07 -25.82 -13.99
N HIS A 46 11.02 -25.48 -14.86
CA HIS A 46 12.34 -24.96 -14.49
C HIS A 46 12.61 -23.66 -15.26
N PRO A 47 12.06 -22.54 -14.79
CA PRO A 47 12.20 -21.27 -15.49
C PRO A 47 13.66 -20.80 -15.54
N THR A 48 14.06 -20.29 -16.70
CA THR A 48 15.39 -19.67 -16.87
C THR A 48 15.53 -18.40 -16.02
N PRO A 49 16.76 -17.92 -15.73
CA PRO A 49 16.94 -16.65 -15.01
C PRO A 49 16.21 -15.47 -15.68
N PHE A 50 16.13 -15.47 -17.01
CA PHE A 50 15.40 -14.47 -17.78
C PHE A 50 13.89 -14.56 -17.55
N GLU A 51 13.32 -15.76 -17.64
CA GLU A 51 11.89 -15.99 -17.37
C GLU A 51 11.51 -15.59 -15.94
N ASN A 52 12.35 -15.93 -14.95
CA ASN A 52 12.15 -15.53 -13.57
C ASN A 52 12.16 -14.01 -13.40
N ALA A 53 13.03 -13.30 -14.10
CA ALA A 53 13.06 -11.85 -14.09
C ALA A 53 11.77 -11.26 -14.70
N VAL A 54 11.30 -11.79 -15.83
CA VAL A 54 10.04 -11.35 -16.47
C VAL A 54 8.83 -11.61 -15.56
N MET A 55 8.70 -12.82 -15.01
CA MET A 55 7.62 -13.17 -14.08
C MET A 55 7.63 -12.31 -12.82
N SER A 56 8.82 -12.04 -12.26
CA SER A 56 8.98 -11.18 -11.09
C SER A 56 8.61 -9.73 -11.40
N ALA A 57 8.98 -9.23 -12.59
CA ALA A 57 8.62 -7.89 -13.04
C ALA A 57 7.10 -7.76 -13.23
N VAL A 58 6.45 -8.72 -13.90
CA VAL A 58 4.99 -8.72 -14.06
C VAL A 58 4.28 -8.78 -12.72
N ASN A 59 4.71 -9.69 -11.83
CA ASN A 59 4.18 -9.80 -10.47
C ASN A 59 4.27 -8.46 -9.73
N TRP A 60 5.44 -7.81 -9.76
CA TRP A 60 5.65 -6.53 -9.09
C TRP A 60 4.81 -5.41 -9.71
N VAL A 61 4.81 -5.25 -11.04
CA VAL A 61 4.06 -4.19 -11.73
C VAL A 61 2.55 -4.34 -11.52
N ALA A 62 2.01 -5.56 -11.66
CA ALA A 62 0.60 -5.83 -11.43
C ALA A 62 0.19 -5.54 -9.99
N GLY A 63 1.01 -6.01 -9.02
CA GLY A 63 0.80 -5.75 -7.60
C GLY A 63 0.83 -4.25 -7.28
N VAL A 64 1.83 -3.51 -7.75
CA VAL A 64 1.95 -2.05 -7.51
C VAL A 64 0.78 -1.30 -8.13
N THR A 65 0.39 -1.66 -9.36
CA THR A 65 -0.73 -1.02 -10.06
C THR A 65 -2.03 -1.23 -9.28
N PHE A 66 -2.37 -2.48 -8.95
CA PHE A 66 -3.58 -2.78 -8.20
C PHE A 66 -3.56 -2.13 -6.80
N ALA A 67 -2.45 -2.25 -6.08
CA ALA A 67 -2.28 -1.67 -4.76
C ALA A 67 -2.42 -0.15 -4.78
N TYR A 68 -2.00 0.55 -5.83
CA TYR A 68 -2.16 2.00 -5.90
C TYR A 68 -3.65 2.38 -5.91
N PHE A 69 -4.42 1.83 -6.86
CA PHE A 69 -5.84 2.18 -7.00
C PHE A 69 -6.65 1.78 -5.75
N THR A 70 -6.39 0.59 -5.20
CA THR A 70 -7.11 0.10 -4.03
C THR A 70 -6.72 0.83 -2.75
N ASN A 71 -5.43 1.06 -2.49
CA ASN A 71 -5.00 1.84 -1.32
C ASN A 71 -5.51 3.28 -1.38
N ARG A 72 -5.47 3.90 -2.56
CA ARG A 72 -5.98 5.26 -2.75
C ARG A 72 -7.48 5.35 -2.47
N ARG A 73 -8.28 4.42 -3.04
CA ARG A 73 -9.74 4.49 -2.99
C ARG A 73 -10.32 3.96 -1.68
N PHE A 74 -9.86 2.80 -1.20
CA PHE A 74 -10.47 2.09 -0.08
C PHE A 74 -9.76 2.37 1.25
N VAL A 75 -8.42 2.39 1.27
CA VAL A 75 -7.66 2.53 2.52
C VAL A 75 -7.55 3.98 2.94
N PHE A 76 -6.94 4.82 2.10
CA PHE A 76 -6.60 6.19 2.44
C PHE A 76 -7.66 7.20 2.01
N LYS A 77 -8.60 6.79 1.12
CA LYS A 77 -9.70 7.61 0.59
C LYS A 77 -9.20 8.99 0.10
N SER A 78 -8.06 9.00 -0.59
CA SER A 78 -7.43 10.23 -1.09
C SER A 78 -8.16 10.79 -2.30
N HIS A 79 -8.26 12.11 -2.36
CA HIS A 79 -8.91 12.86 -3.45
C HIS A 79 -7.89 13.75 -4.22
N GLU A 80 -6.61 13.66 -3.87
CA GLU A 80 -5.54 14.44 -4.52
C GLU A 80 -5.27 13.95 -5.97
N PRO A 81 -4.67 14.77 -6.85
CA PRO A 81 -4.43 14.40 -8.24
C PRO A 81 -3.52 13.16 -8.38
N MET A 82 -3.94 12.19 -9.21
CA MET A 82 -3.22 10.93 -9.42
C MET A 82 -1.78 11.15 -9.90
N LEU A 83 -1.58 12.12 -10.78
CA LEU A 83 -0.27 12.45 -11.37
C LEU A 83 0.79 12.83 -10.33
N GLN A 84 0.38 13.31 -9.15
CA GLN A 84 1.32 13.64 -8.06
C GLN A 84 1.53 12.48 -7.08
N GLU A 85 0.55 11.58 -6.96
CA GLU A 85 0.60 10.46 -6.02
C GLU A 85 1.28 9.23 -6.63
N ILE A 86 1.03 8.93 -7.90
CA ILE A 86 1.62 7.77 -8.61
C ILE A 86 3.14 7.75 -8.48
N PRO A 87 3.91 8.80 -8.85
CA PRO A 87 5.36 8.74 -8.77
C PRO A 87 5.86 8.56 -7.32
N LYS A 88 5.19 9.18 -6.34
CA LYS A 88 5.54 9.00 -4.92
C LYS A 88 5.26 7.57 -4.45
N PHE A 89 4.15 6.98 -4.90
CA PHE A 89 3.79 5.61 -4.57
C PHE A 89 4.77 4.63 -5.17
N VAL A 90 5.05 4.74 -6.47
CA VAL A 90 6.03 3.87 -7.14
C VAL A 90 7.40 4.03 -6.49
N LEU A 91 7.85 5.26 -6.22
CA LEU A 91 9.12 5.50 -5.54
C LEU A 91 9.16 4.85 -4.16
N SER A 92 8.09 4.95 -3.36
CA SER A 92 8.02 4.28 -2.06
C SER A 92 8.15 2.76 -2.17
N ARG A 93 7.60 2.15 -3.23
CA ARG A 93 7.70 0.71 -3.49
C ARG A 93 9.10 0.32 -3.92
N VAL A 94 9.75 1.13 -4.74
CA VAL A 94 11.16 0.93 -5.11
C VAL A 94 12.07 1.08 -3.88
N SER A 95 11.82 2.06 -3.01
CA SER A 95 12.58 2.24 -1.77
C SER A 95 12.47 1.03 -0.85
N THR A 96 11.28 0.45 -0.68
CA THR A 96 11.11 -0.76 0.13
C THR A 96 11.68 -2.02 -0.53
N LEU A 97 11.72 -2.10 -1.86
CA LEU A 97 12.49 -3.15 -2.55
C LEU A 97 13.98 -3.04 -2.28
N ILE A 98 14.55 -1.83 -2.30
CA ILE A 98 15.96 -1.61 -1.96
C ILE A 98 16.21 -1.99 -0.50
N LEU A 99 15.32 -1.60 0.41
CA LEU A 99 15.38 -2.01 1.82
C LEU A 99 15.42 -3.54 1.96
N ASP A 100 14.56 -4.25 1.25
CA ASP A 100 14.50 -5.73 1.25
C ASP A 100 15.81 -6.36 0.79
N LEU A 101 16.42 -5.81 -0.27
CA LEU A 101 17.72 -6.27 -0.77
C LEU A 101 18.84 -6.02 0.25
N VAL A 102 18.87 -4.83 0.86
CA VAL A 102 19.88 -4.46 1.87
C VAL A 102 19.74 -5.34 3.11
N VAL A 103 18.54 -5.53 3.64
CA VAL A 103 18.29 -6.37 4.82
C VAL A 103 18.74 -7.81 4.55
N ARG A 104 18.35 -8.38 3.40
CA ARG A 104 18.74 -9.74 3.03
C ARG A 104 20.25 -9.89 2.87
N GLN A 105 20.95 -8.90 2.29
CA GLN A 105 22.41 -8.93 2.15
C GLN A 105 23.12 -8.84 3.50
N VAL A 106 22.76 -7.87 4.35
CA VAL A 106 23.39 -7.68 5.66
C VAL A 106 23.19 -8.92 6.54
N PHE A 107 21.96 -9.44 6.60
CA PHE A 107 21.66 -10.60 7.44
C PHE A 107 22.28 -11.89 6.89
N GLY A 108 22.38 -12.00 5.56
CA GLY A 108 23.12 -13.08 4.90
C GLY A 108 24.60 -13.09 5.28
N MET A 109 25.25 -11.91 5.31
CA MET A 109 26.64 -11.78 5.75
C MET A 109 26.83 -12.12 7.24
N MET A 110 25.81 -11.89 8.06
CA MET A 110 25.80 -12.27 9.48
C MET A 110 25.52 -13.76 9.71
N GLY A 111 25.29 -14.55 8.65
CA GLY A 111 24.97 -15.98 8.76
C GLY A 111 23.57 -16.26 9.33
N ILE A 112 22.67 -15.28 9.30
CA ILE A 112 21.29 -15.47 9.78
C ILE A 112 20.54 -16.36 8.79
N ASN A 113 19.75 -17.30 9.32
CA ASN A 113 18.96 -18.23 8.52
C ASN A 113 18.07 -17.51 7.49
N THR A 114 18.09 -17.99 6.24
CA THR A 114 17.36 -17.41 5.10
C THR A 114 15.86 -17.25 5.34
N TYR A 115 15.22 -18.17 6.06
CA TYR A 115 13.79 -18.09 6.38
C TYR A 115 13.50 -16.95 7.37
N ILE A 116 14.34 -16.80 8.40
CA ILE A 116 14.22 -15.72 9.40
C ILE A 116 14.42 -14.38 8.70
N THR A 117 15.49 -14.27 7.90
CA THR A 117 15.80 -13.05 7.15
C THR A 117 14.68 -12.66 6.20
N THR A 118 14.13 -13.63 5.45
CA THR A 118 13.00 -13.40 4.55
C THR A 118 11.77 -12.90 5.30
N PHE A 119 11.45 -13.51 6.45
CA PHE A 119 10.31 -13.09 7.26
C PHE A 119 10.47 -11.67 7.81
N VAL A 120 11.62 -11.37 8.43
CA VAL A 120 11.92 -10.03 8.96
C VAL A 120 11.85 -8.99 7.85
N SER A 121 12.47 -9.27 6.71
CA SER A 121 12.44 -8.36 5.57
C SER A 121 11.02 -8.13 5.06
N ALA A 122 10.20 -9.17 4.92
CA ALA A 122 8.81 -9.05 4.50
C ALA A 122 7.99 -8.16 5.46
N VAL A 123 8.20 -8.31 6.77
CA VAL A 123 7.55 -7.46 7.79
C VAL A 123 8.00 -6.00 7.66
N LEU A 124 9.30 -5.75 7.51
CA LEU A 124 9.85 -4.40 7.32
C LEU A 124 9.31 -3.74 6.05
N VAL A 125 9.25 -4.47 4.94
CA VAL A 125 8.67 -4.01 3.67
C VAL A 125 7.20 -3.69 3.83
N PHE A 126 6.43 -4.54 4.51
CA PHE A 126 5.01 -4.33 4.75
C PHE A 126 4.76 -3.05 5.57
N ILE A 127 5.46 -2.90 6.70
CA ILE A 127 5.36 -1.72 7.56
C ILE A 127 5.85 -0.47 6.83
N GLY A 128 7.00 -0.56 6.15
CA GLY A 128 7.58 0.54 5.38
C GLY A 128 6.63 1.04 4.29
N ASN A 129 6.00 0.12 3.56
CA ASN A 129 5.00 0.45 2.55
C ASN A 129 3.78 1.16 3.15
N TYR A 130 3.29 0.71 4.31
CA TYR A 130 2.19 1.37 5.00
C TYR A 130 2.56 2.79 5.45
N VAL A 131 3.71 2.93 6.14
CA VAL A 131 4.19 4.21 6.68
C VAL A 131 4.46 5.22 5.56
N MET A 132 5.17 4.83 4.49
CA MET A 132 5.41 5.71 3.35
C MET A 132 4.12 6.06 2.62
N SER A 133 3.22 5.10 2.41
CA SER A 133 1.91 5.37 1.78
C SER A 133 1.11 6.39 2.59
N LYS A 134 1.10 6.26 3.91
CA LYS A 134 0.35 7.15 4.80
C LYS A 134 0.97 8.53 4.96
N LEU A 135 2.29 8.61 5.13
CA LEU A 135 2.97 9.86 5.50
C LEU A 135 3.50 10.65 4.32
N LEU A 136 3.79 10.01 3.18
CA LEU A 136 4.41 10.66 2.01
C LEU A 136 3.49 10.68 0.80
N VAL A 137 2.81 9.57 0.51
CA VAL A 137 2.00 9.41 -0.71
C VAL A 137 0.61 10.03 -0.53
N PHE A 138 -0.16 9.52 0.42
CA PHE A 138 -1.56 9.90 0.67
C PHE A 138 -1.66 10.87 1.84
N ARG A 139 -0.82 11.92 1.82
CA ARG A 139 -0.94 13.00 2.79
C ARG A 139 -2.31 13.66 2.62
N LYS A 140 -3.11 13.69 3.68
CA LYS A 140 -4.32 14.51 3.73
C LYS A 140 -3.89 15.97 3.54
N GLY A 141 -4.13 16.51 2.36
CA GLY A 141 -3.77 17.88 2.00
C GLY A 141 -4.43 18.89 2.93
N LYS A 142 -3.81 20.07 3.08
CA LYS A 142 -4.36 21.22 3.83
C LYS A 142 -5.80 21.55 3.38
N GLN A 143 -6.14 21.36 2.10
CA GLN A 143 -7.48 21.61 1.57
C GLN A 143 -8.57 20.72 2.19
N GLN A 144 -8.26 19.47 2.54
CA GLN A 144 -9.24 18.59 3.20
C GLN A 144 -9.50 19.03 4.65
N LYS A 145 -8.46 19.54 5.34
CA LYS A 145 -8.63 20.14 6.68
C LYS A 145 -9.48 21.42 6.62
N ILE A 146 -9.19 22.30 5.65
CA ILE A 146 -9.94 23.54 5.45
C ILE A 146 -11.41 23.24 5.12
N ASN A 147 -11.70 22.30 4.21
CA ASN A 147 -13.09 21.93 3.90
C ASN A 147 -13.84 21.30 5.08
N ILE A 148 -13.16 20.53 5.93
CA ILE A 148 -13.77 20.01 7.16
C ILE A 148 -14.06 21.14 8.15
N GLU A 149 -13.13 22.09 8.31
CA GLU A 149 -13.32 23.27 9.16
C GLU A 149 -14.47 24.15 8.66
N VAL A 150 -14.50 24.44 7.37
CA VAL A 150 -15.59 25.22 6.73
C VAL A 150 -16.93 24.51 6.89
N ASN A 151 -17.02 23.20 6.61
CA ASN A 151 -18.27 22.46 6.78
C ASN A 151 -18.74 22.41 8.25
N ASN A 152 -17.82 22.26 9.20
CA ASN A 152 -18.17 22.29 10.62
C ASN A 152 -18.67 23.68 11.05
N ILE A 153 -18.08 24.75 10.53
CA ILE A 153 -18.54 26.12 10.78
C ILE A 153 -19.94 26.35 10.17
N VAL A 154 -20.16 25.95 8.91
CA VAL A 154 -21.46 26.09 8.23
C VAL A 154 -22.56 25.33 8.97
N ASN A 155 -22.31 24.07 9.34
CA ASN A 155 -23.27 23.26 10.09
C ASN A 155 -23.62 23.90 11.45
N ASN A 156 -22.64 24.45 12.17
CA ASN A 156 -22.90 25.13 13.44
C ASN A 156 -23.75 26.40 13.28
N ILE A 157 -23.61 27.12 12.16
CA ILE A 157 -24.42 28.31 11.86
C ILE A 157 -25.86 27.92 11.51
N GLU A 158 -26.07 26.84 10.76
CA GLU A 158 -27.41 26.34 10.42
C GLU A 158 -28.18 25.84 11.65
N VAL A 159 -27.51 25.15 12.57
CA VAL A 159 -28.12 24.69 13.84
C VAL A 159 -28.56 25.89 14.68
N ASN A 160 -27.70 26.91 14.85
CA ASN A 160 -28.04 28.12 15.61
C ASN A 160 -29.16 28.97 14.98
N LYS A 161 -29.44 28.82 13.68
CA LYS A 161 -30.55 29.50 13.01
C LYS A 161 -31.89 28.79 13.18
N LYS A 162 -31.91 27.49 13.51
CA LYS A 162 -33.16 26.73 13.75
C LYS A 162 -33.72 26.90 15.16
N ASP A 163 -32.89 27.35 16.10
CA ASP A 163 -33.25 27.55 17.51
C ASP A 163 -33.72 28.99 17.83
N LYS A 164 -33.92 29.85 16.81
CA LYS A 164 -34.53 31.18 16.90
C LYS A 164 -35.80 31.24 16.05
#